data_AF-A0A537LA80-F1
#
_entry.id   AF-A0A537LA80-F1
#
_cell.length_a   1.000
_cell.length_b   1.000
_cell.length_c   1.000
_cell.angle_alpha   90.00
_cell.angle_beta   90.00
_cell.angle_gamma   90.00
#
_symmetry.space_group_name_H-M   'P 1'
#
loop_
_entity.id
_entity.type
_entity.pdbx_description
1 polymer ?
#
loop_
_entity_poly.entity_id
_entity_poly.type
_entity_poly.pdbx_seq_one_letter_code
_entity_poly.pdbx_strand_id
1 'polypeptide(L)'
;MLSILSVPTQAQSLEVIGYAGALGEWEVAANVTGVSNRTQDFSGPLTMRHTGVCTQDGPEERTGQIRFQISPSRLNAKLSIAGVECSFSAGLSDAYKGQMICPDRPAVPLTLWVR
;
A
#
# COMPACT_ATOMS: atom_id res chain seq x y z
N MET A 1 34.48 -6.78 30.72
CA MET A 1 33.77 -7.44 29.61
C MET A 1 32.59 -6.52 29.26
N LEU A 2 32.70 -5.71 28.21
CA LEU A 2 31.62 -4.81 27.79
C LEU A 2 30.59 -5.62 27.00
N SER A 3 29.46 -5.94 27.63
CA SER A 3 28.33 -6.58 26.95
C SER A 3 27.57 -5.54 26.15
N ILE A 4 27.53 -5.71 24.83
CA ILE A 4 26.78 -4.86 23.90
C ILE A 4 25.31 -5.31 23.95
N LEU A 5 24.45 -4.51 24.58
CA LEU A 5 23.00 -4.73 24.51
C LEU A 5 22.52 -4.34 23.11
N SER A 6 22.17 -5.34 22.30
CA SER A 6 21.50 -5.13 21.03
C SER A 6 20.04 -4.80 21.32
N VAL A 7 19.69 -3.51 21.33
CA VAL A 7 18.30 -3.09 21.46
C VAL A 7 17.59 -3.45 20.14
N PRO A 8 16.49 -4.21 20.15
CA PRO A 8 15.71 -4.41 18.94
C PRO A 8 15.17 -3.05 18.50
N THR A 9 15.61 -2.56 17.34
CA THR A 9 14.91 -1.48 16.65
C THR A 9 13.50 -1.99 16.37
N GLN A 10 12.52 -1.49 17.11
CA GLN A 10 11.13 -1.75 16.83
C GLN A 10 10.80 -1.04 15.51
N ALA A 11 10.80 -1.79 14.41
CA ALA A 11 10.35 -1.29 13.13
C ALA A 11 8.89 -0.85 13.28
N GLN A 12 8.61 0.44 13.09
CA GLN A 12 7.25 0.95 13.12
C GLN A 12 6.40 0.17 12.12
N SER A 13 5.24 -0.31 12.57
CA SER A 13 4.25 -0.96 11.70
C SER A 13 3.07 -0.03 11.48
N LEU A 14 2.53 -0.04 10.27
CA LEU A 14 1.36 0.74 9.88
C LEU A 14 0.37 -0.16 9.16
N GLU A 15 -0.91 0.14 9.33
CA GLU A 15 -1.99 -0.45 8.55
C GLU A 15 -2.31 0.47 7.37
N VAL A 16 -2.38 -0.10 6.16
CA VAL A 16 -2.84 0.59 4.97
C VAL A 16 -4.13 -0.06 4.50
N ILE A 17 -5.18 0.73 4.39
CA ILE A 17 -6.45 0.31 3.81
C ILE A 17 -6.84 1.26 2.68
N GLY A 18 -7.68 0.81 1.76
CA GLY A 18 -8.03 1.64 0.62
C GLY A 18 -9.06 1.06 -0.31
N TYR A 19 -9.35 1.84 -1.34
CA TYR A 19 -10.14 1.39 -2.48
C TYR A 19 -9.47 1.81 -3.78
N ALA A 20 -9.47 0.91 -4.77
CA ALA A 20 -9.01 1.16 -6.13
C ALA A 20 -10.14 0.94 -7.14
N GLY A 21 -10.04 1.60 -8.29
CA GLY A 21 -10.99 1.46 -9.39
C GLY A 21 -11.98 2.62 -9.50
N ALA A 22 -12.66 2.69 -10.64
CA ALA A 22 -13.54 3.82 -10.97
C ALA A 22 -14.77 3.90 -10.04
N LEU A 23 -15.19 2.76 -9.50
CA LEU A 23 -16.32 2.63 -8.59
C LEU A 23 -15.87 2.21 -7.17
N GLY A 24 -14.56 2.17 -6.91
CA GLY A 24 -14.02 1.61 -5.67
C GLY A 24 -14.24 0.09 -5.58
N GLU A 25 -14.26 -0.59 -6.72
CA GLU A 25 -14.59 -2.01 -6.84
C GLU A 25 -13.50 -2.95 -6.31
N TRP A 26 -12.33 -2.42 -5.94
CA TRP A 26 -11.26 -3.16 -5.29
C TRP A 26 -10.99 -2.61 -3.90
N GLU A 27 -11.23 -3.40 -2.86
CA GLU A 27 -10.68 -3.14 -1.53
C GLU A 27 -9.17 -3.40 -1.52
N VAL A 28 -8.41 -2.54 -0.84
CA VAL A 28 -6.96 -2.67 -0.66
C VAL A 28 -6.66 -2.80 0.83
N ALA A 29 -5.82 -3.75 1.20
CA ALA A 29 -5.33 -3.92 2.57
C ALA A 29 -3.85 -4.32 2.58
N ALA A 30 -3.05 -3.73 3.48
CA ALA A 30 -1.66 -4.09 3.69
C ALA A 30 -1.22 -3.79 5.13
N ASN A 31 -0.39 -4.68 5.68
CA ASN A 31 0.35 -4.41 6.91
C ASN A 31 1.81 -4.19 6.53
N VAL A 32 2.32 -2.98 6.78
CA VAL A 32 3.66 -2.57 6.35
C VAL A 32 4.56 -2.32 7.55
N THR A 33 5.84 -2.55 7.35
CA THR A 33 6.89 -2.28 8.34
C THR A 33 7.92 -1.30 7.79
N GLY A 34 8.48 -0.50 8.70
CA GLY A 34 9.60 0.37 8.39
C GLY A 34 10.81 -0.43 7.90
N VAL A 35 11.34 -0.09 6.72
CA VAL A 35 12.42 -0.85 6.05
C VAL A 35 13.82 -0.30 6.32
N SER A 36 13.96 0.78 7.09
CA SER A 36 15.25 1.40 7.41
C SER A 36 15.21 2.28 8.67
N ASN A 37 16.36 2.85 9.04
CA ASN A 37 16.44 3.94 10.04
C ASN A 37 15.81 5.26 9.55
N ARG A 38 15.32 5.35 8.30
CA ARG A 38 14.46 6.45 7.87
C ARG A 38 13.03 6.10 8.24
N THR A 39 12.49 6.86 9.18
CA THR A 39 11.13 6.74 9.76
C THR A 39 9.99 6.90 8.75
N GLN A 40 10.29 7.07 7.45
CA GLN A 40 9.31 7.39 6.42
C GLN A 40 9.23 6.36 5.29
N ASP A 41 10.07 5.32 5.29
CA ASP A 41 10.09 4.27 4.26
C ASP A 41 9.43 2.99 4.80
N PHE A 42 8.33 2.57 4.16
CA PHE A 42 7.54 1.41 4.57
C PHE A 42 7.38 0.41 3.44
N SER A 43 7.28 -0.88 3.79
CA SER A 43 6.95 -1.92 2.82
C SER A 43 6.25 -3.11 3.47
N GLY A 44 5.46 -3.82 2.68
CA GLY A 44 4.80 -5.04 3.14
C GLY A 44 3.93 -5.69 2.06
N PRO A 45 3.37 -6.87 2.37
CA PRO A 45 2.38 -7.50 1.51
C PRO A 45 1.10 -6.70 1.44
N LEU A 46 0.53 -6.65 0.24
CA LEU A 46 -0.78 -6.08 -0.02
C LEU A 46 -1.72 -7.14 -0.61
N THR A 47 -2.99 -7.02 -0.27
CA THR A 47 -4.08 -7.76 -0.89
C THR A 47 -5.06 -6.77 -1.51
N MET A 48 -5.55 -7.09 -2.70
CA MET A 48 -6.67 -6.43 -3.35
C MET A 48 -7.81 -7.42 -3.50
N ARG A 49 -9.02 -7.04 -3.07
CA ARG A 49 -10.20 -7.89 -3.15
C ARG A 49 -11.30 -7.20 -3.96
N HIS A 50 -11.79 -7.85 -5.00
CA HIS A 50 -12.86 -7.31 -5.84
C HIS A 50 -14.20 -7.41 -5.10
N THR A 51 -14.82 -6.28 -4.78
CA THR A 51 -16.08 -6.23 -4.02
C THR A 51 -17.33 -6.23 -4.90
N GLY A 52 -17.19 -5.94 -6.19
CA GLY A 52 -18.32 -5.85 -7.13
C GLY A 52 -18.68 -7.13 -7.87
N VAL A 53 -18.01 -8.26 -7.62
CA VAL A 53 -18.22 -9.52 -8.35
C VAL A 53 -18.40 -10.65 -7.36
N CYS A 54 -19.56 -11.30 -7.42
CA CYS A 54 -19.85 -12.53 -6.67
C CYS A 54 -19.66 -13.72 -7.60
N THR A 55 -18.61 -14.52 -7.39
CA THR A 55 -18.45 -15.82 -8.04
C THR A 55 -18.78 -16.95 -7.06
N GLN A 56 -18.93 -18.19 -7.56
CA GLN A 56 -19.10 -19.37 -6.69
C GLN A 56 -17.86 -19.58 -5.79
N ASP A 57 -16.68 -19.19 -6.25
CA ASP A 57 -15.40 -19.34 -5.55
C ASP A 57 -15.09 -18.17 -4.58
N GLY A 58 -16.01 -17.20 -4.47
CA GLY A 58 -15.83 -15.99 -3.66
C GLY A 58 -15.37 -14.78 -4.48
N PRO A 59 -15.02 -13.66 -3.81
CA PRO A 59 -14.50 -12.48 -4.48
C PRO A 59 -13.11 -12.75 -5.08
N GLU A 60 -12.83 -12.17 -6.24
CA GLU A 60 -11.49 -12.24 -6.83
C GLU A 60 -10.49 -11.53 -5.90
N GLU A 61 -9.39 -12.23 -5.57
CA GLU A 61 -8.29 -11.67 -4.79
C GLU A 61 -7.01 -11.60 -5.61
N ARG A 62 -6.23 -10.53 -5.39
CA ARG A 62 -4.89 -10.35 -5.94
C ARG A 62 -3.94 -10.00 -4.83
N THR A 63 -2.83 -10.70 -4.77
CA THR A 63 -1.76 -10.42 -3.81
C THR A 63 -0.61 -9.68 -4.48
N GLY A 64 0.16 -9.00 -3.66
CA GLY A 64 1.18 -8.08 -4.13
C GLY A 64 2.06 -7.55 -3.02
N GLN A 65 2.89 -6.57 -3.36
CA GLN A 65 3.77 -5.87 -2.43
C GLN A 65 3.59 -4.37 -2.58
N ILE A 66 3.46 -3.65 -1.46
CA ILE A 66 3.47 -2.19 -1.45
C ILE A 66 4.78 -1.70 -0.85
N ARG A 67 5.33 -0.66 -1.46
CA ARG A 67 6.47 0.10 -0.93
C ARG A 67 6.14 1.56 -1.03
N PHE A 68 6.28 2.32 0.03
CA PHE A 68 5.99 3.75 -0.03
C PHE A 68 6.89 4.57 0.88
N GLN A 69 6.99 5.85 0.50
CA GLN A 69 7.56 6.90 1.31
C GLN A 69 6.45 7.88 1.68
N ILE A 70 6.39 8.24 2.96
CA ILE A 70 5.36 9.14 3.49
C ILE A 70 6.00 10.37 4.13
N SER A 71 5.52 11.55 3.73
CA SER A 71 5.86 12.83 4.34
C SER A 71 4.57 13.49 4.86
N PRO A 72 4.65 14.57 5.67
CA PRO A 72 3.46 15.20 6.25
C PRO A 72 2.37 15.64 5.26
N SER A 73 2.71 15.82 3.98
CA SER A 73 1.78 16.30 2.95
C SER A 73 1.69 15.41 1.72
N ARG A 74 2.43 14.30 1.65
CA ARG A 74 2.53 13.50 0.43
C ARG A 74 2.87 12.04 0.72
N LEU A 75 2.31 11.15 -0.08
CA LEU A 75 2.68 9.74 -0.16
C LEU A 75 3.09 9.41 -1.59
N ASN A 76 4.22 8.73 -1.75
CA ASN A 76 4.68 8.16 -3.01
C ASN A 76 4.85 6.66 -2.84
N ALA A 77 4.16 5.87 -3.66
CA ALA A 77 4.12 4.43 -3.56
C ALA A 77 4.41 3.72 -4.89
N LYS A 78 4.95 2.51 -4.74
CA LYS A 78 5.02 1.47 -5.76
C LYS A 78 4.23 0.28 -5.28
N LEU A 79 3.29 -0.18 -6.09
CA LEU A 79 2.46 -1.35 -5.83
C LEU A 79 2.82 -2.41 -6.88
N SER A 80 3.29 -3.57 -6.46
CA SER A 80 3.42 -4.73 -7.34
C SER A 80 2.18 -5.60 -7.16
N ILE A 81 1.36 -5.74 -8.21
CA ILE A 81 0.11 -6.50 -8.18
C ILE A 81 0.19 -7.55 -9.28
N ALA A 82 0.13 -8.84 -8.91
CA ALA A 82 0.28 -9.94 -9.87
C ALA A 82 1.51 -9.80 -10.78
N GLY A 83 2.63 -9.32 -10.23
CA GLY A 83 3.89 -9.11 -10.95
C GLY A 83 3.99 -7.82 -11.77
N VAL A 84 2.92 -7.02 -11.87
CA VAL A 84 2.94 -5.71 -12.55
C VAL A 84 3.23 -4.62 -11.53
N GLU A 85 4.24 -3.79 -11.80
CA GLU A 85 4.56 -2.64 -10.96
C GLU A 85 3.75 -1.40 -11.39
N CYS A 86 2.98 -0.86 -10.47
CA CYS A 86 2.21 0.36 -10.61
C CYS A 86 2.77 1.47 -9.71
N SER A 87 2.69 2.72 -10.17
CA SER A 87 3.06 3.90 -9.39
C SER A 87 1.84 4.66 -8.89
N PHE A 88 1.94 5.22 -7.69
CA PHE A 88 0.92 6.05 -7.08
C PHE A 88 1.55 7.21 -6.32
N SER A 89 1.00 8.42 -6.48
CA SER A 89 1.41 9.61 -5.73
C SER A 89 0.19 10.43 -5.37
N ALA A 90 0.09 10.84 -4.11
CA ALA A 90 -1.05 11.60 -3.62
C ALA A 90 -0.62 12.60 -2.55
N GLY A 91 -1.27 13.78 -2.56
CA GLY A 91 -1.20 14.71 -1.44
C GLY A 91 -2.09 14.26 -0.29
N LEU A 92 -1.72 14.58 0.96
CA LEU A 92 -2.55 14.31 2.12
C LEU A 92 -3.69 15.36 2.20
N SER A 93 -4.94 14.88 2.17
CA SER A 93 -6.11 15.59 2.69
C SER A 93 -6.68 14.79 3.86
N ASP A 94 -7.92 14.32 3.80
CA ASP A 94 -8.47 13.35 4.76
C ASP A 94 -8.01 11.92 4.46
N ALA A 95 -7.54 11.70 3.22
CA ALA A 95 -6.98 10.44 2.71
C ALA A 95 -5.99 10.74 1.58
N TYR A 96 -5.12 9.78 1.25
CA TYR A 96 -4.26 9.88 0.08
C TYR A 96 -5.05 9.49 -1.15
N LYS A 97 -5.50 10.48 -1.93
CA LYS A 97 -6.29 10.29 -3.16
C LYS A 97 -5.47 10.64 -4.39
N GLY A 98 -5.48 9.77 -5.39
CA GLY A 98 -4.75 9.98 -6.64
C GLY A 98 -5.07 8.92 -7.69
N GLN A 99 -4.23 8.84 -8.71
CA GLN A 99 -4.33 7.83 -9.75
C GLN A 99 -3.21 6.80 -9.60
N MET A 100 -3.57 5.52 -9.62
CA MET A 100 -2.64 4.42 -9.76
C MET A 100 -2.39 4.18 -11.25
N ILE A 101 -1.12 4.22 -11.65
CA ILE A 101 -0.68 4.10 -13.03
C ILE A 101 0.07 2.78 -13.16
N CYS A 102 -0.41 1.89 -14.01
CA CYS A 102 0.23 0.61 -14.31
C CYS A 102 0.62 0.57 -15.81
N PRO A 103 1.71 -0.12 -16.19
CA PRO A 103 2.05 -0.36 -17.59
C PRO A 103 0.89 -0.99 -18.37
N ASP A 104 0.68 -0.52 -19.60
CA ASP A 104 -0.29 -1.04 -20.57
C ASP A 104 -1.75 -1.09 -20.06
N ARG A 105 -2.06 -0.29 -19.03
CA ARG A 105 -3.41 -0.19 -18.45
C ARG A 105 -3.81 1.28 -18.26
N PRO A 106 -5.10 1.61 -18.38
CA PRO A 106 -5.60 2.92 -18.00
C PRO A 106 -5.28 3.23 -16.54
N ALA A 107 -4.98 4.49 -16.24
CA ALA A 107 -4.83 4.94 -14.86
C ALA A 107 -6.18 4.81 -14.13
N VAL A 108 -6.15 4.28 -12.91
CA VAL A 108 -7.36 4.04 -12.11
C VAL A 108 -7.30 4.82 -10.80
N PRO A 109 -8.45 5.31 -10.28
CA PRO A 109 -8.49 5.98 -8.99
C PRO A 109 -8.00 5.06 -7.88
N LEU A 110 -7.22 5.61 -6.95
CA LEU A 110 -6.78 4.94 -5.73
C LEU A 110 -6.90 5.91 -4.55
N THR A 111 -7.57 5.45 -3.51
CA THR A 111 -7.63 6.12 -2.20
C THR A 111 -7.01 5.22 -1.14
N LEU A 112 -6.05 5.74 -0.38
CA LEU A 112 -5.41 5.04 0.73
C LEU A 112 -5.58 5.82 2.04
N TRP A 113 -5.79 5.09 3.12
CA TRP A 113 -5.64 5.54 4.49
C TRP A 113 -4.49 4.79 5.15
N VAL A 114 -3.67 5.51 5.88
CA VAL A 114 -2.55 4.96 6.64
C VAL A 114 -2.82 5.21 8.11
N ARG A 115 -2.76 4.16 8.93
CA ARG A 115 -3.08 4.18 10.36
C ARG A 115 -1.93 3.64 11.19
#